data_AF-A0AAQ3BZZ5-F1
#
_entry.id   AF-A0AAQ3BZZ5-F1
#
_cell.length_a   1.000
_cell.length_b   1.000
_cell.length_c   1.000
_cell.angle_alpha   90.00
_cell.angle_beta   90.00
_cell.angle_gamma   90.00
#
_symmetry.space_group_name_H-M   'P 1'
#
loop_
_entity.id
_entity.type
_entity.pdbx_description
1 polymer ?
#
loop_
_entity_poly.entity_id
_entity_poly.type
_entity_poly.pdbx_seq_one_letter_code
_entity_poly.pdbx_strand_id
1 'polypeptide(L)'
;MHRLLPGHQYKILGFSPNISPAYRQKLLSLGFLPGSPFTVVRIAPLGDPIEVKARRVSLVLRKKDLALLNIEPMGEPQPAPQSAAVAAIGAQQRA
;
A
#
# COMPACT_ATOMS: atom_id res chain seq x y z
N MET A 1 -17.93 -0.99 3.56
CA MET A 1 -17.22 -0.89 2.27
C MET A 1 -15.97 -0.06 2.49
N HIS A 2 -14.76 -0.64 2.46
CA HIS A 2 -13.53 0.12 2.69
C HIS A 2 -13.16 0.87 1.39
N ARG A 3 -13.29 2.20 1.40
CA ARG A 3 -12.90 3.07 0.28
C ARG A 3 -11.38 3.29 0.36
N LEU A 4 -10.64 2.52 -0.42
CA LEU A 4 -9.20 2.72 -0.57
C LEU A 4 -8.94 3.77 -1.64
N LEU A 5 -7.97 4.65 -1.37
CA LEU A 5 -7.54 5.67 -2.30
C LEU A 5 -6.14 5.32 -2.82
N PRO A 6 -5.91 5.28 -4.14
CA PRO A 6 -4.56 5.13 -4.68
C PRO A 6 -3.68 6.30 -4.22
N GLY A 7 -2.42 6.02 -3.91
CA GLY A 7 -1.48 6.98 -3.34
C GLY A 7 -1.59 7.20 -1.82
N HIS A 8 -2.61 6.64 -1.15
CA HIS A 8 -2.71 6.74 0.30
C HIS A 8 -1.98 5.62 1.02
N GLN A 9 -1.47 5.94 2.21
CA GLN A 9 -0.79 5.00 3.09
C GLN A 9 -1.74 4.48 4.17
N TYR A 10 -1.67 3.17 4.39
CA TYR A 10 -2.49 2.46 5.35
C TYR A 10 -1.59 1.60 6.24
N LYS A 11 -2.03 1.35 7.46
CA LYS A 11 -1.34 0.50 8.42
C LYS A 11 -2.18 -0.74 8.71
N ILE A 12 -1.56 -1.91 8.68
CA ILE A 12 -2.22 -3.16 9.08
C ILE A 12 -2.35 -3.13 10.60
N LEU A 13 -3.56 -3.22 11.13
CA LEU A 13 -3.79 -3.42 12.57
C LEU A 13 -3.74 -4.90 12.93
N GLY A 14 -4.25 -5.76 12.05
CA GLY A 14 -4.35 -7.18 12.30
C GLY A 14 -5.18 -7.92 11.26
N PHE A 15 -5.57 -9.14 11.61
CA PHE A 15 -6.40 -9.99 10.77
C PHE A 15 -7.77 -10.17 11.43
N SER A 16 -8.81 -10.26 10.62
CA SER A 16 -10.16 -10.60 11.04
C SER A 16 -10.19 -12.04 11.56
N PRO A 17 -11.00 -12.36 12.59
CA PRO A 17 -11.15 -13.72 13.11
C PRO A 17 -11.67 -14.73 12.08
N ASN A 18 -12.25 -14.25 10.97
CA ASN A 18 -12.80 -15.08 9.91
C ASN A 18 -11.75 -15.56 8.87
N ILE A 19 -10.47 -15.24 9.08
CA ILE A 19 -9.38 -15.66 8.20
C ILE A 19 -9.01 -17.13 8.42
N SER A 20 -8.75 -17.86 7.34
CA SER A 20 -8.25 -19.24 7.45
C SER A 20 -6.83 -19.26 8.05
N PRO A 21 -6.53 -20.15 9.00
CA PRO A 21 -5.22 -20.20 9.67
C PRO A 21 -4.06 -20.43 8.70
N ALA A 22 -4.25 -21.22 7.63
CA ALA A 22 -3.24 -21.41 6.59
C ALA A 22 -2.95 -20.11 5.83
N TYR A 23 -3.97 -19.29 5.59
CA TYR A 23 -3.82 -18.02 4.90
C TYR A 23 -3.14 -16.96 5.78
N ARG A 24 -3.52 -16.91 7.06
CA ARG A 24 -2.86 -16.08 8.07
C ARG A 24 -1.36 -16.39 8.16
N GLN A 25 -0.98 -17.67 8.24
CA GLN A 25 0.42 -18.06 8.25
C GLN A 25 1.13 -17.62 6.97
N LYS A 26 0.50 -17.79 5.81
CA LYS A 26 1.09 -17.36 4.53
C LYS A 26 1.32 -15.85 4.49
N LEU A 27 0.37 -15.03 4.95
CA LEU A 27 0.55 -13.57 5.05
C LEU A 27 1.69 -13.19 5.99
N LEU A 28 1.78 -13.85 7.15
CA LEU A 28 2.88 -13.64 8.10
C LEU A 28 4.24 -14.00 7.47
N SER A 29 4.33 -15.12 6.74
CA SER A 29 5.53 -15.52 6.01
C SER A 29 5.91 -14.55 4.89
N LEU A 30 4.93 -13.88 4.27
CA LEU A 30 5.16 -12.85 3.25
C LEU A 30 5.57 -11.49 3.84
N GLY A 31 5.60 -11.34 5.16
CA GLY A 31 5.95 -10.08 5.83
C GLY A 31 4.78 -9.12 6.02
N PHE A 32 3.54 -9.59 5.82
CA PHE A 32 2.33 -8.85 6.19
C PHE A 32 2.08 -9.03 7.68
N LEU A 33 2.79 -8.23 8.49
CA LEU A 33 2.65 -8.22 9.94
C LEU A 33 1.75 -7.08 10.42
N PRO A 34 0.99 -7.29 11.51
CA PRO A 34 0.29 -6.20 12.19
C PRO A 34 1.30 -5.15 12.65
N GLY A 35 0.98 -3.89 12.40
CA GLY A 35 1.83 -2.73 12.63
C GLY A 35 2.57 -2.23 11.39
N SER A 36 2.61 -3.00 10.30
CA SER A 36 3.37 -2.64 9.10
C SER A 36 2.58 -1.67 8.20
N PRO A 37 3.18 -0.53 7.78
CA PRO A 37 2.57 0.38 6.82
C PRO A 37 2.76 -0.11 5.38
N PHE A 38 1.75 0.14 4.54
CA PHE A 38 1.75 -0.11 3.11
C PHE A 38 1.07 1.02 2.36
N THR A 39 1.46 1.24 1.10
CA THR A 39 0.90 2.28 0.24
C THR A 39 0.09 1.63 -0.87
N VAL A 40 -1.10 2.17 -1.15
CA VAL A 40 -1.89 1.69 -2.30
C VAL A 40 -1.28 2.28 -3.58
N VAL A 41 -0.80 1.42 -4.47
CA VAL A 41 -0.21 1.85 -5.75
C VAL A 41 -1.32 2.11 -6.76
N ARG A 42 -2.17 1.11 -6.97
CA ARG A 42 -3.28 1.17 -7.91
C ARG A 42 -4.38 0.21 -7.52
N ILE A 43 -5.57 0.51 -8.00
CA ILE A 43 -6.75 -0.32 -7.85
C ILE A 43 -7.17 -0.67 -9.28
N ALA A 44 -7.49 -1.94 -9.54
CA ALA A 44 -8.02 -2.33 -10.83
C ALA A 44 -9.31 -1.53 -11.16
N PRO A 45 -9.63 -1.27 -12.44
CA PRO A 45 -10.79 -0.49 -12.83
C PRO A 45 -12.12 -1.07 -12.33
N LEU A 46 -12.18 -2.38 -12.10
CA LEU A 46 -13.33 -3.09 -11.52
C LEU A 46 -13.30 -3.19 -9.98
N GLY A 47 -12.26 -2.63 -9.33
CA GLY A 47 -12.07 -2.65 -7.88
C GLY A 47 -11.39 -3.91 -7.32
N ASP A 48 -11.07 -4.90 -8.17
CA ASP A 48 -10.31 -6.10 -7.81
C ASP A 48 -9.39 -6.53 -8.96
N PRO A 49 -8.12 -6.90 -8.70
CA PRO A 49 -7.42 -6.84 -7.42
C PRO A 49 -6.78 -5.46 -7.13
N ILE A 50 -6.28 -5.27 -5.91
CA ILE A 50 -5.68 -4.02 -5.43
C ILE A 50 -4.19 -4.22 -5.22
N GLU A 51 -3.38 -3.36 -5.83
CA GLU A 51 -1.93 -3.40 -5.73
C GLU A 51 -1.45 -2.48 -4.61
N VAL A 52 -0.74 -3.07 -3.66
CA VAL A 52 -0.15 -2.39 -2.52
C VAL A 52 1.35 -2.58 -2.51
N LYS A 53 2.08 -1.54 -2.09
CA LYS A 53 3.52 -1.56 -1.95
C LYS A 53 3.88 -1.41 -0.48
N ALA A 54 4.52 -2.45 0.05
CA ALA A 54 5.17 -2.40 1.35
C ALA A 54 6.63 -1.96 1.17
N ARG A 55 7.35 -1.74 2.30
CA ARG A 55 8.74 -1.24 2.30
C ARG A 55 9.70 -1.98 1.36
N ARG A 56 9.59 -3.31 1.25
CA ARG A 56 10.52 -4.14 0.46
C ARG A 56 9.86 -4.99 -0.62
N VAL A 57 8.53 -5.02 -0.69
CA VAL A 57 7.79 -5.90 -1.63
C VAL A 57 6.51 -5.24 -2.12
N SER A 58 6.14 -5.54 -3.37
CA SER A 58 4.84 -5.22 -3.95
C SER A 58 3.94 -6.45 -3.82
N LEU A 59 2.75 -6.29 -3.28
CA LEU A 59 1.77 -7.37 -3.13
C LEU A 59 0.44 -6.96 -3.76
N VAL A 60 -0.22 -7.94 -4.36
CA VAL A 60 -1.54 -7.77 -4.95
C VAL A 60 -2.52 -8.50 -4.06
N LEU A 61 -3.41 -7.74 -3.41
CA LEU A 61 -4.44 -8.26 -2.53
C LEU A 61 -5.77 -8.27 -3.27
N ARG A 62 -6.50 -9.38 -3.19
CA ARG A 62 -7.88 -9.37 -3.67
C ARG A 62 -8.78 -8.67 -2.66
N LYS A 63 -9.91 -8.20 -3.13
CA LYS A 63 -10.96 -7.57 -2.31
C LYS A 63 -11.39 -8.47 -1.15
N LYS A 64 -11.41 -9.79 -1.36
CA LYS A 64 -11.69 -10.79 -0.31
C LYS A 64 -10.61 -10.82 0.78
N ASP A 65 -9.35 -10.64 0.43
CA ASP A 65 -8.23 -10.67 1.38
C ASP A 65 -8.21 -9.39 2.20
N LEU A 66 -8.48 -8.27 1.54
CA LEU A 66 -8.65 -6.96 2.16
C LEU A 66 -9.84 -6.91 3.13
N ALA A 67 -10.92 -7.65 2.85
CA ALA A 67 -12.04 -7.79 3.78
C ALA A 67 -11.66 -8.58 5.05
N LEU A 68 -10.61 -9.40 4.98
CA LEU A 68 -10.09 -10.18 6.11
C LEU A 68 -8.96 -9.44 6.85
N LEU A 69 -8.51 -8.28 6.36
CA LEU A 69 -7.45 -7.49 6.94
C LEU A 69 -8.04 -6.25 7.61
N ASN A 70 -7.63 -5.99 8.86
CA ASN A 70 -8.00 -4.78 9.56
C ASN A 70 -6.94 -3.73 9.29
N ILE A 71 -7.32 -2.65 8.62
CA ILE A 71 -6.40 -1.60 8.15
C ILE A 71 -6.91 -0.23 8.55
N GLU A 72 -6.00 0.68 8.87
CA GLU A 72 -6.31 2.06 9.18
C GLU A 72 -5.56 3.03 8.26
N PRO A 73 -6.19 4.12 7.81
CA PRO A 73 -5.50 5.18 7.10
C PRO A 73 -4.48 5.83 8.03
N MET A 74 -3.21 5.79 7.63
CA MET A 74 -2.17 6.54 8.33
C MET A 74 -2.22 7.95 7.76
N GLY A 75 -2.76 8.88 8.55
CA GLY A 75 -3.03 10.25 8.13
C GLY A 75 -1.82 10.95 7.49
N GLU A 76 -2.17 11.90 6.63
CA GLU A 76 -1.34 12.64 5.68
C GLU A 76 -0.91 11.85 4.43
N PRO A 77 -1.41 12.23 3.23
CA PRO A 77 -0.98 11.67 1.97
C PRO A 77 0.50 12.04 1.79
N GLN A 78 1.40 11.12 2.12
CA GLN A 78 2.80 11.29 1.82
C GLN A 78 2.88 11.36 0.29
N PRO A 79 3.16 12.54 -0.30
CA PRO A 79 3.08 12.71 -1.73
C PRO A 79 3.99 11.66 -2.33
N ALA A 80 3.42 10.84 -3.21
CA ALA A 80 4.19 9.92 -4.04
C ALA A 80 5.45 10.69 -4.49
N PRO A 81 6.65 10.09 -4.42
CA PRO A 81 7.84 10.73 -4.96
C PRO A 81 7.66 10.84 -6.48
N GLN A 82 6.94 11.87 -6.92
CA GLN A 82 6.91 12.35 -8.28
C GLN A 82 8.28 13.00 -8.45
N SER A 83 9.19 12.24 -9.06
CA SER A 83 10.36 12.83 -9.71
C SER A 83 11.22 13.73 -8.81
N ALA A 84 11.99 13.13 -7.89
CA ALA A 84 13.27 13.73 -7.51
C ALA A 84 14.32 13.50 -8.63
N ALA A 85 13.93 13.76 -9.87
CA ALA A 85 14.75 13.54 -11.06
C ALA A 85 14.59 14.66 -12.10
N VAL A 86 14.48 15.93 -11.68
CA VAL A 86 14.74 17.08 -12.57
C VAL A 86 15.20 18.30 -11.76
N ALA A 87 16.46 18.34 -11.31
CA ALA A 87 17.10 19.61 -10.90
C ALA A 87 18.63 19.45 -10.80
N ALA A 88 19.31 19.18 -11.92
CA ALA A 88 20.71 19.58 -12.12
C ALA A 88 21.14 19.25 -13.56
N ILE A 89 20.40 19.75 -14.56
CA ILE A 89 20.99 19.98 -15.89
C ILE A 89 20.77 21.45 -16.23
N GLY A 90 21.82 22.03 -16.81
CA GLY A 90 22.15 23.43 -16.67
C GLY A 90 21.26 24.44 -17.40
N ALA A 91 21.41 25.68 -16.97
CA ALA A 91 21.41 26.92 -17.75
C ALA A 91 21.75 28.03 -16.73
N GLN A 92 22.95 28.63 -16.76
CA GLN A 92 23.26 29.78 -17.61
C GLN A 92 22.31 30.96 -17.30
N GLN A 93 22.85 32.05 -16.74
CA GLN A 93 22.72 33.43 -17.27
C GLN A 93 23.05 34.53 -16.24
N ARG A 94 23.75 35.57 -16.76
CA ARG A 94 23.90 36.97 -16.29
C ARG A 94 24.94 37.20 -15.19
N ALA A 95 25.86 38.15 -15.30
CA ALA A 95 26.10 39.25 -16.24
C ALA A 95 27.60 39.56 -16.26
#